data_AF-A0A101QML5-F1
#
_entry.id   AF-A0A101QML5-F1
#
_cell.length_a   1.000
_cell.length_b   1.000
_cell.length_c   1.000
_cell.angle_alpha   90.00
_cell.angle_beta   90.00
_cell.angle_gamma   90.00
#
_symmetry.space_group_name_H-M   'P 1'
#
loop_
_entity.id
_entity.type
_entity.pdbx_description
1 polymer ?
#
loop_
_entity_poly.entity_id
_entity_poly.type
_entity_poly.pdbx_seq_one_letter_code
_entity_poly.pdbx_strand_id
1 'polypeptide(L)' 'MPGAYCTFCRRRCFVYRIIPDGPRKGWAGHLATCARGMAHDREQTGHDHTTAINPAQSH' A
#
# COMPACT_ATOMS: atom_id res chain seq x y z
N MET A 1 8.53 -6.85 -2.56
CA MET A 1 9.36 -7.97 -2.08
C MET A 1 8.45 -9.03 -1.46
N PRO A 2 8.26 -10.19 -2.10
CA PRO A 2 7.62 -11.33 -1.43
C PRO A 2 8.49 -11.71 -0.23
N GLY A 3 7.97 -11.54 0.99
CA GLY A 3 8.67 -11.86 2.24
C GLY A 3 9.00 -10.68 3.15
N ALA A 4 8.76 -9.42 2.74
CA ALA A 4 8.98 -8.27 3.62
C ALA A 4 8.00 -8.28 4.81
N TYR A 5 8.54 -8.18 6.02
CA TYR A 5 7.76 -7.93 7.22
C TYR A 5 7.61 -6.43 7.40
N CYS A 6 6.42 -5.97 7.77
CA CYS A 6 6.22 -4.56 8.06
C CYS A 6 6.99 -4.19 9.34
N THR A 7 7.84 -3.16 9.27
CA THR A 7 8.63 -2.67 10.41
C THR A 7 7.75 -2.29 11.60
N PHE A 8 6.51 -1.86 11.36
CA PHE A 8 5.59 -1.40 12.41
C PHE A 8 4.89 -2.52 13.16
N CYS A 9 4.36 -3.53 12.45
CA CYS A 9 3.58 -4.62 13.07
C CYS A 9 4.33 -5.96 13.12
N ARG A 10 5.51 -6.04 12.50
CA ARG A 10 6.36 -7.24 12.38
C ARG A 10 5.64 -8.46 11.78
N ARG A 11 4.61 -8.22 10.98
CA ARG A 11 3.83 -9.24 10.27
C ARG A 11 3.85 -8.98 8.77
N ARG A 12 3.51 -10.00 7.98
CA ARG A 12 3.26 -9.87 6.54
C ARG A 12 1.87 -9.27 6.35
N CYS A 13 1.78 -7.95 6.36
CA CYS A 13 0.52 -7.22 6.28
C CYS A 13 0.40 -6.38 5.00
N PHE A 14 1.26 -6.60 4.01
CA PHE A 14 1.26 -5.82 2.78
C PHE A 14 0.29 -6.41 1.74
N VAL A 15 -0.40 -5.54 1.00
CA VAL A 15 -1.29 -5.89 -0.11
C VAL A 15 -0.92 -5.09 -1.34
N TYR A 16 -1.09 -5.69 -2.52
CA TYR A 16 -0.78 -5.02 -3.78
C TYR A 16 -1.90 -4.05 -4.18
N ARG A 17 -1.53 -2.81 -4.51
CA ARG A 17 -2.45 -1.73 -4.87
C ARG A 17 -1.84 -0.83 -5.94
N ILE A 18 -2.70 -0.21 -6.74
CA ILE A 18 -2.34 0.81 -7.73
C ILE A 18 -2.71 2.18 -7.18
N ILE A 19 -1.75 3.09 -7.19
CA ILE A 19 -1.93 4.48 -6.79
C ILE A 19 -2.10 5.33 -8.05
N PRO A 20 -3.31 5.82 -8.35
CA PRO A 20 -3.55 6.59 -9.57
C PRO A 20 -2.82 7.94 -9.56
N ASP A 21 -2.83 8.63 -8.43
CA ASP A 21 -2.34 10.01 -8.27
C ASP A 21 -1.04 10.11 -7.44
N GLY A 22 -0.36 8.98 -7.25
CA GLY A 22 0.86 8.93 -6.45
C GLY A 22 2.04 9.70 -7.09
N PRO A 23 3.19 9.77 -6.40
CA PRO A 23 4.39 10.49 -6.88
C PRO A 23 4.89 10.02 -8.25
N ARG A 24 4.47 8.83 -8.70
CA ARG A 24 4.48 8.42 -10.10
C ARG A 24 3.05 8.02 -10.46
N LYS A 25 2.41 8.74 -11.40
CA LYS A 25 1.06 8.44 -11.89
C LYS A 25 0.99 6.97 -12.34
N GLY A 26 0.06 6.20 -11.76
CA GLY A 26 -0.11 4.78 -12.05
C GLY A 26 0.92 3.85 -11.41
N TRP A 27 1.62 4.27 -10.36
CA TRP A 27 2.53 3.38 -9.63
C TRP A 27 1.76 2.27 -8.92
N ALA A 28 2.25 1.04 -9.05
CA ALA A 28 1.66 -0.12 -8.41
C ALA A 28 2.68 -0.77 -7.46
N GLY A 29 2.27 -0.99 -6.21
CA GLY A 29 3.16 -1.49 -5.18
C GLY A 29 2.44 -2.09 -3.98
N HIS A 30 3.22 -2.45 -2.97
CA HIS A 30 2.75 -3.13 -1.77
C HIS A 30 2.50 -2.12 -0.66
N LEU A 31 1.22 -1.92 -0.30
CA LEU A 31 0.80 -1.03 0.79
C LEU A 31 0.47 -1.83 2.05
N ALA A 32 0.80 -1.29 3.22
CA ALA A 32 0.54 -1.92 4.50
C ALA A 32 -0.93 -1.80 4.91
N THR A 33 -1.44 -2.84 5.58
CA THR A 33 -2.81 -2.89 6.12
C THR A 33 -2.87 -2.54 7.62
N CYS A 34 -1.73 -2.44 8.30
CA CYS A 34 -1.70 -2.04 9.71
C CYS A 34 -1.75 -0.51 9.86
N ALA A 35 -2.34 0.00 10.96
CA ALA A 35 -2.57 1.43 11.17
C ALA A 35 -1.33 2.32 10.95
N ARG A 36 -0.19 1.95 11.55
CA ARG A 36 1.07 2.71 11.40
C ARG A 36 1.66 2.60 9.99
N GLY A 37 1.53 1.44 9.36
CA GLY A 37 1.97 1.25 7.98
C GLY A 37 1.14 2.08 7.00
N MET A 38 -0.19 2.12 7.19
CA MET A 38 -1.08 2.96 6.39
C MET A 38 -0.77 4.44 6.53
N ALA A 39 -0.53 4.91 7.77
CA ALA A 39 -0.14 6.30 8.00
C ALA A 39 1.15 6.63 7.22
N HIS A 40 2.15 5.75 7.30
CA HIS A 40 3.41 5.92 6.59
C HIS A 40 3.27 5.88 5.05
N ASP A 41 2.43 4.98 4.53
CA ASP A 41 2.13 4.92 3.10
C ASP A 41 1.44 6.20 2.63
N ARG A 42 0.52 6.73 3.44
CA ARG A 42 -0.20 7.98 3.16
C ARG A 42 0.72 9.19 3.21
N GLU A 43 1.67 9.22 4.14
CA GLU A 43 2.70 10.27 4.21
C GLU A 43 3.62 10.26 2.98
N GLN A 44 3.99 9.08 2.48
CA GLN A 44 4.91 8.96 1.34
C GLN A 44 4.23 9.09 -0.02
N THR A 45 3.00 8.58 -0.16
CA THR A 45 2.35 8.40 -1.45
C THR A 45 1.03 9.15 -1.59
N GLY A 46 0.52 9.74 -0.50
CA GLY A 46 -0.82 10.34 -0.43
C GLY A 46 -1.95 9.34 -0.28
N HIS A 47 -1.67 8.03 -0.41
CA HIS A 47 -2.65 6.96 -0.37
C HIS A 47 -2.26 5.82 0.58
N ASP A 48 -3.26 5.05 0.97
CA ASP A 48 -3.12 3.83 1.76
C ASP A 48 -3.90 2.69 1.07
N HIS A 49 -3.84 1.48 1.62
CA HIS A 49 -4.47 0.32 0.98
C HIS A 49 -6.00 0.39 0.79
N THR A 50 -6.68 1.30 1.50
CA THR A 50 -8.14 1.53 1.42
C THR A 50 -8.50 2.58 0.38
N THR A 51 -7.60 3.52 0.11
CA THR A 51 -7.83 4.60 -0.86
C THR A 51 -7.19 4.31 -2.22
N ALA A 52 -6.23 3.40 -2.28
CA ALA A 52 -5.61 2.94 -3.51
C ALA A 52 -6.46 1.87 -4.22
N ILE A 53 -6.35 1.80 -5.55
CA ILE A 53 -7.12 0.89 -6.38
C ILE A 53 -6.63 -0.54 -6.17
N ASN A 54 -7.57 -1.48 -5.98
CA ASN A 54 -7.29 -2.91 -5.92
C ASN A 54 -7.45 -3.54 -7.31
N PRO A 55 -6.37 -3.83 -8.06
CA PRO A 55 -6.49 -4.38 -9.42
C PRO A 55 -7.09 -5.79 -9.44
N ALA A 56 -7.03 -6.54 -8.34
CA ALA A 56 -7.63 -7.87 -8.23
C ALA A 56 -9.15 -7.83 -7.98
N GLN A 57 -9.72 -6.64 -7.77
CA GLN A 57 -11.14 -6.43 -7.49
C GLN A 57 -11.88 -5.72 -8.63
N SER A 58 -11.21 -5.43 -9.75
CA SER A 58 -11.87 -4.94 -10.96
C SER A 58 -12.66 -6.08 -11.58
N HIS A 59 -13.97 -6.07 -11.33
CA HIS A 59 -14.96 -7.01 -11.86
C HIS A 59 -15.71 -6.41 -13.06
#